data_AF-A9UKF4-F1
#
_entry.id   AF-A9UKF4-F1
#
_cell.length_a   1.000
_cell.length_b   1.000
_cell.length_c   1.000
_cell.angle_alpha   90.00
_cell.angle_beta   90.00
_cell.angle_gamma   90.00
#
_symmetry.space_group_name_H-M   'P 1'
#
loop_
_entity.id
_entity.type
_entity.pdbx_description
1 polymer ?
#
loop_
_entity_poly.entity_id
_entity_poly.type
_entity_poly.pdbx_seq_one_letter_code
_entity_poly.pdbx_strand_id
1 'polypeptide(L)' 'MACTGWTSPLPLCVCLLLTCGFAEAGKLLVVPMDGSHWFTMRSVVEKLILRGHEVVVVMPEVSWQLGRSLNCT' A
#
# COMPACT_ATOMS: atom_id res chain seq x y z
N MET A 1 22.08 25.28 44.24
CA MET A 1 20.75 24.96 43.69
C MET A 1 20.74 25.35 42.22
N ALA A 2 20.87 24.38 41.32
CA ALA A 2 20.55 24.54 39.90
C ALA A 2 20.23 23.15 39.34
N CYS A 3 19.01 22.70 39.61
CA CYS A 3 18.39 21.60 38.88
C CYS A 3 17.68 22.20 37.68
N THR A 4 18.01 21.77 36.47
CA THR A 4 17.15 21.69 35.25
C THR A 4 18.08 21.39 34.08
N GLY A 5 17.98 20.34 33.30
CA GLY A 5 17.02 19.26 33.21
C GLY A 5 17.51 18.41 32.04
N TRP A 6 17.62 17.10 32.29
CA TRP A 6 17.80 16.02 31.33
C TRP A 6 17.52 16.41 29.87
N THR A 7 18.56 16.57 29.05
CA THR A 7 18.44 16.59 27.58
C THR A 7 18.15 15.16 27.12
N SER A 8 16.97 14.66 27.50
CA SER A 8 16.52 13.32 27.16
C SER A 8 16.34 13.29 25.64
N PRO A 9 17.02 12.41 24.89
CA PRO A 9 16.71 12.19 23.47
C PRO A 9 15.39 11.42 23.29
N LEU A 10 14.75 11.00 24.37
CA LEU A 10 13.49 10.26 24.39
C LEU A 10 12.37 10.87 23.53
N PRO A 11 12.03 12.17 23.61
CA PRO A 11 10.98 12.75 22.76
C PRO A 11 11.38 12.75 21.28
N LEU A 12 12.68 12.94 20.96
CA LEU A 12 13.17 12.87 19.59
C LEU A 12 13.08 11.44 19.04
N CYS A 13 13.44 10.44 19.84
CA CYS A 13 13.28 9.02 19.49
C CYS A 13 11.80 8.66 19.26
N VAL A 14 10.90 9.13 20.12
CA VAL A 14 9.46 8.90 19.95
C VAL A 14 8.93 9.58 18.68
N CYS A 15 9.33 10.82 18.39
CA CYS A 15 8.98 11.52 17.15
C CYS A 15 9.52 10.80 15.90
N LEU A 16 10.76 10.30 15.94
CA LEU A 16 11.35 9.53 14.84
C LEU A 16 10.62 8.20 14.61
N LEU A 17 10.22 7.49 15.67
CA LEU A 17 9.45 6.26 15.55
C LEU A 17 8.05 6.52 14.96
N LEU A 18 7.38 7.60 15.39
CA LEU A 18 6.07 7.99 14.88
C LEU A 18 6.11 8.38 13.40
N THR A 19 7.15 9.12 12.98
CA THR A 19 7.33 9.55 11.59
C THR A 19 7.86 8.44 10.68
N CYS A 20 8.68 7.52 11.19
CA CYS A 20 9.15 6.34 10.45
C CYS A 20 8.01 5.35 10.15
N GLY A 21 7.01 5.26 11.04
CA GLY A 21 5.78 4.50 10.78
C GLY A 21 4.89 5.16 9.72
N PHE A 22 5.09 6.44 9.41
CA PHE A 22 4.42 7.20 8.36
C PHE A 22 5.29 7.23 7.09
N ALA A 23 5.79 6.07 6.67
CA ALA A 23 6.37 5.94 5.34
C ALA A 23 5.22 5.91 4.33
N GLU A 24 5.16 6.91 3.44
CA GLU A 24 4.27 6.91 2.27
C GLU A 24 4.51 5.61 1.51
N ALA A 25 3.51 4.73 1.48
CA ALA A 25 3.63 3.45 0.79
C ALA A 25 3.69 3.73 -0.72
N GLY A 26 4.70 3.16 -1.39
CA GLY A 26 5.00 3.50 -2.78
C GLY A 26 3.85 3.21 -3.75
N LYS A 27 3.76 4.02 -4.81
CA LYS A 27 2.76 3.88 -5.88
C LYS A 27 3.14 2.72 -6.81
N LEU A 28 2.28 1.73 -6.94
CA LEU A 28 2.49 0.55 -7.78
C LEU A 28 1.56 0.58 -9.00
N LEU A 29 2.14 0.42 -10.19
CA LEU A 29 1.40 0.21 -11.43
C LEU A 29 1.33 -1.28 -11.72
N VAL A 30 0.13 -1.83 -11.84
CA VAL A 30 -0.10 -3.25 -12.17
C VAL A 30 -0.79 -3.33 -13.52
N VAL A 31 -0.16 -4.01 -14.47
CA VAL A 31 -0.74 -4.34 -15.77
C VAL A 31 -1.18 -5.80 -15.71
N PRO A 32 -2.49 -6.09 -15.67
CA PRO A 32 -3.01 -7.44 -15.64
C PRO A 32 -2.81 -8.11 -16.99
N MET A 33 -2.40 -9.38 -16.97
CA MET A 33 -2.44 -10.27 -18.11
C MET A 33 -3.71 -11.10 -18.04
N ASP A 34 -4.41 -11.27 -19.16
CA ASP A 34 -5.67 -12.00 -19.23
C ASP A 34 -5.56 -13.45 -18.75
N GLY A 35 -6.65 -13.96 -18.17
CA GLY A 35 -6.79 -15.36 -17.74
C GLY A 35 -6.61 -15.60 -16.23
N SER A 36 -6.35 -16.85 -15.85
CA SER A 36 -6.24 -17.29 -14.45
C SER A 36 -5.11 -16.58 -13.67
N HIS A 37 -4.07 -16.12 -14.37
CA HIS A 37 -2.95 -15.41 -13.78
C HIS A 37 -3.39 -14.09 -13.13
N TRP A 38 -4.37 -13.38 -13.71
CA TRP A 38 -4.93 -12.17 -13.09
C TRP A 38 -5.67 -12.48 -11.78
N PHE A 39 -6.41 -13.59 -11.71
CA PHE A 39 -7.16 -13.94 -10.50
C PHE A 39 -6.22 -14.10 -9.29
N THR A 40 -5.06 -14.72 -9.49
CA THR A 40 -3.99 -14.78 -8.48
C THR A 40 -3.38 -13.42 -8.19
N MET A 41 -3.13 -12.61 -9.22
CA MET A 41 -2.57 -11.26 -9.07
C MET A 41 -3.51 -10.32 -8.31
N ARG A 42 -4.82 -10.51 -8.42
CA ARG A 42 -5.84 -9.71 -7.73
C ARG A 42 -5.69 -9.78 -6.21
N SER A 43 -5.50 -10.98 -5.65
CA SER A 43 -5.27 -11.14 -4.21
C SER A 43 -3.95 -10.51 -3.73
N VAL A 44 -2.96 -10.39 -4.61
CA VAL A 44 -1.71 -9.66 -4.31
C VAL A 44 -1.96 -8.16 -4.28
N VAL A 45 -2.70 -7.63 -5.28
CA VAL A 45 -3.10 -6.22 -5.34
C VAL A 45 -3.92 -5.81 -4.13
N GLU A 46 -4.92 -6.63 -3.73
CA GLU A 46 -5.74 -6.40 -2.53
C GLU A 46 -4.86 -6.29 -1.27
N LYS A 47 -3.86 -7.17 -1.10
CA LYS A 47 -2.92 -7.12 0.03
C LYS A 47 -2.00 -5.90 -0.01
N LEU A 48 -1.62 -5.41 -1.18
CA LEU A 48 -0.79 -4.20 -1.33
C LEU A 48 -1.57 -2.95 -0.93
N ILE A 49 -2.83 -2.85 -1.35
CA ILE A 49 -3.74 -1.77 -0.95
C ILE A 49 -3.96 -1.77 0.57
N LEU A 50 -4.19 -2.94 1.18
CA LEU A 50 -4.33 -3.06 2.64
C LEU A 50 -3.05 -2.65 3.40
N ARG A 51 -1.89 -2.75 2.77
CA ARG A 51 -0.61 -2.28 3.32
C ARG A 51 -0.37 -0.78 3.08
N GLY A 52 -1.40 -0.06 2.60
CA GLY A 52 -1.36 1.38 2.34
C GLY A 52 -0.79 1.76 0.98
N HIS A 53 -0.37 0.81 0.13
CA HIS A 53 0.21 1.14 -1.17
C HIS A 53 -0.87 1.63 -2.13
N GLU A 54 -0.62 2.75 -2.79
CA GLU A 54 -1.49 3.21 -3.87
C GLU A 54 -1.25 2.33 -5.11
N VAL A 55 -2.21 1.46 -5.44
CA VAL A 55 -2.12 0.57 -6.61
C VAL A 55 -3.01 1.07 -7.74
N VAL A 56 -2.41 1.34 -8.89
CA VAL A 56 -3.11 1.67 -10.13
C VAL A 56 -3.09 0.46 -11.05
N VAL A 57 -4.26 -0.05 -11.41
CA VAL A 57 -4.39 -1.19 -12.33
C VAL A 57 -4.81 -0.68 -13.71
N VAL A 58 -4.02 -0.98 -14.74
CA VAL A 58 -4.35 -0.60 -16.14
C VAL A 58 -5.01 -1.77 -16.83
N MET A 59 -6.34 -1.71 -17.06
CA MET A 59 -7.04 -2.81 -17.72
C MET A 59 -6.83 -2.77 -19.25
N PRO A 60 -6.38 -3.87 -19.89
CA PRO A 60 -6.32 -3.94 -21.34
C PRO A 60 -7.74 -3.94 -21.97
N GLU A 61 -7.91 -3.30 -23.13
CA GLU A 61 -9.21 -3.21 -23.83
C GLU A 61 -9.81 -4.57 -24.23
N VAL A 62 -8.97 -5.62 -24.34
CA VAL A 62 -9.36 -6.98 -24.78
C VAL A 62 -9.65 -7.93 -23.61
N SER A 63 -9.78 -7.42 -22.37
CA SER A 63 -9.96 -8.25 -21.17
C SER A 63 -11.35 -8.88 -21.02
N TRP A 64 -11.70 -9.85 -21.86
CA TRP A 64 -13.02 -10.51 -21.88
C TRP A 64 -13.43 -11.15 -20.54
N GLN A 65 -12.47 -11.57 -19.71
CA GLN A 65 -12.76 -12.24 -18.43
C GLN A 65 -12.87 -11.28 -17.23
N LEU A 66 -12.31 -10.08 -17.33
CA LEU A 66 -12.21 -9.13 -16.22
C LEU A 66 -13.49 -8.29 -16.09
N GLY A 67 -14.10 -7.91 -17.21
CA GLY A 67 -15.40 -7.22 -17.22
C GLY A 67 -16.57 -8.09 -16.73
N ARG A 68 -16.44 -9.42 -16.80
CA ARG A 68 -17.50 -10.36 -16.39
C ARG A 68 -17.50 -10.67 -14.88
N SER A 69 -16.36 -10.53 -14.19
CA SER A 69 -16.26 -10.77 -12.74
C SER A 69 -16.70 -9.59 -11.88
N LEU A 70 -16.80 -8.38 -12.44
CA LEU A 70 -17.20 -7.16 -11.73
C LEU A 70 -18.73 -6.93 -11.78
N ASN A 71 -19.48 -7.82 -12.44
CA ASN A 71 -20.91 -7.71 -12.63
C ASN A 71 -21.63 -8.92 -12.00
N CYS A 72 -21.45 -9.06 -10.68
CA CYS A 72 -22.29 -9.91 -9.86
C CYS A 72 -23.10 -8.98 -8.95
N THR A 73 -24.41 -8.95 -9.20
CA THR A 73 -25.47 -8.23 -8.48
C THR A 73 -25.45 -8.49 -6.98
#